data_AF-C2G515-F1
#
_entry.id   AF-C2G515-F1
#
_cell.length_a   1.000
_cell.length_b   1.000
_cell.length_c   1.000
_cell.angle_alpha   90.00
_cell.angle_beta   90.00
_cell.angle_gamma   90.00
#
_symmetry.space_group_name_H-M   'P 1'
#
loop_
_entity.id
_entity.type
_entity.pdbx_description
1 polymer ?
#
loop_
_entity_poly.entity_id
_entity_poly.type
_entity_poly.pdbx_seq_one_letter_code
_entity_poly.pdbx_strand_id
1 'polypeptide(L)' 'MNKIRISAVSYTNTLPFLNGINHSDIKNKIDLRVDHPSACAQRVIDNEVDMGIIPTAALLSLPEYYINTDFVSVPKVL' A
#
# COMPACT_ATOMS: atom_id res chain seq x y z
N MET A 1 -5.40 20.91 0.06
CA MET A 1 -5.30 19.70 0.91
C MET A 1 -4.16 18.86 0.38
N ASN A 2 -3.25 18.40 1.25
CA ASN A 2 -2.25 17.40 0.85
C ASN A 2 -2.95 16.05 0.69
N LYS A 3 -2.71 15.39 -0.45
CA LYS A 3 -3.14 14.01 -0.68
C LYS A 3 -2.26 13.06 0.15
N ILE A 4 -2.84 11.96 0.62
CA ILE A 4 -2.08 10.89 1.27
C ILE A 4 -1.31 10.13 0.20
N ARG A 5 0.01 10.01 0.32
CA ARG A 5 0.90 9.32 -0.61
C ARG A 5 0.89 7.83 -0.30
N ILE A 6 0.46 7.00 -1.24
CA ILE A 6 0.28 5.57 -1.05
C ILE A 6 1.05 4.79 -2.12
N SER A 7 1.79 3.76 -1.71
CA SER A 7 2.40 2.78 -2.62
C SER A 7 1.68 1.44 -2.54
N ALA A 8 1.08 0.99 -3.64
CA ALA A 8 0.48 -0.33 -3.78
C ALA A 8 1.37 -1.25 -4.63
N VAL A 9 1.27 -2.56 -4.41
CA VAL A 9 2.05 -3.53 -5.17
C VAL A 9 1.43 -3.82 -6.54
N SER A 10 2.28 -3.95 -7.56
CA SER A 10 1.92 -4.31 -8.93
C SER A 10 1.79 -5.84 -9.10
N TYR A 11 0.83 -6.42 -8.38
CA TYR A 11 0.51 -7.84 -8.49
C TYR A 11 -0.96 -8.07 -8.83
N THR A 12 -1.24 -9.22 -9.44
CA THR A 12 -2.60 -9.60 -9.87
C THR A 12 -3.57 -9.68 -8.70
N ASN A 13 -3.11 -10.10 -7.52
CA ASN A 13 -3.93 -10.13 -6.31
C ASN A 13 -4.31 -8.75 -5.78
N THR A 14 -3.66 -7.67 -6.23
CA THR A 14 -3.97 -6.28 -5.85
C THR A 14 -4.95 -5.62 -6.81
N LEU A 15 -5.29 -6.25 -7.94
CA LEU A 15 -6.24 -5.70 -8.92
C LEU A 15 -7.63 -5.39 -8.32
N PRO A 16 -8.25 -6.24 -7.48
CA PRO A 16 -9.54 -5.91 -6.87
C PRO A 16 -9.47 -4.66 -5.98
N PHE A 17 -8.37 -4.49 -5.24
CA PHE A 17 -8.12 -3.32 -4.40
C PHE A 17 -8.00 -2.05 -5.25
N LEU A 18 -7.15 -2.07 -6.29
CA LEU A 18 -6.99 -0.94 -7.22
C LEU A 18 -8.31 -0.58 -7.91
N ASN A 19 -9.09 -1.58 -8.29
CA ASN A 19 -10.41 -1.38 -8.89
C ASN A 19 -11.36 -0.65 -7.92
N GLY A 20 -11.40 -1.04 -6.65
CA GLY A 20 -12.20 -0.37 -5.63
C GLY A 20 -11.78 1.09 -5.40
N ILE A 21 -10.47 1.37 -5.39
CA ILE A 21 -9.95 2.73 -5.30
C ILE A 21 -10.40 3.58 -6.51
N ASN A 22 -10.26 3.05 -7.72
CA ASN A 22 -10.60 3.77 -8.96
C ASN A 22 -12.10 4.13 -9.06
N HIS A 23 -12.96 3.31 -8.44
CA HIS A 23 -14.42 3.47 -8.44
C HIS A 23 -14.97 4.15 -7.18
N SER A 24 -14.12 4.67 -6.29
CA SER A 24 -14.57 5.40 -5.10
C SER A 24 -14.00 6.82 -5.04
N ASP A 25 -14.62 7.69 -4.24
CA ASP A 25 -14.20 9.08 -4.06
C ASP A 25 -12.81 9.22 -3.40
N ILE A 26 -12.27 8.13 -2.85
CA ILE A 26 -10.97 8.12 -2.18
C ILE A 26 -9.83 8.47 -3.15
N LYS A 27 -9.97 8.18 -4.45
CA LYS A 27 -8.97 8.54 -5.48
C LYS A 27 -8.67 10.04 -5.51
N ASN A 28 -9.62 10.87 -5.09
CA ASN A 28 -9.46 12.32 -5.03
C ASN A 28 -8.66 12.77 -3.79
N LYS A 29 -8.52 11.90 -2.79
CA LYS A 29 -7.86 12.16 -1.50
C LYS A 29 -6.44 11.57 -1.39
N ILE A 30 -6.04 10.74 -2.36
CA ILE A 30 -4.77 10.02 -2.34
C ILE A 30 -3.93 10.31 -3.58
N ASP A 31 -2.60 10.17 -3.44
CA ASP A 31 -1.64 10.03 -4.53
C ASP A 31 -1.17 8.58 -4.53
N LEU A 32 -1.76 7.78 -5.42
CA LEU A 32 -1.51 6.34 -5.50
C LEU A 32 -0.44 6.03 -6.55
N ARG A 33 0.60 5.34 -6.13
CA ARG A 33 1.60 4.74 -7.01
C ARG A 33 1.51 3.22 -6.95
N VAL A 34 1.74 2.58 -8.08
CA VAL A 34 1.77 1.12 -8.19
C VAL A 34 3.17 0.71 -8.60
N ASP A 35 3.83 -0.11 -7.78
CA ASP A 35 5.24 -0.46 -7.95
C ASP A 35 5.48 -1.91 -7.51
N HIS A 36 6.68 -2.43 -7.75
CA HIS A 36 7.09 -3.73 -7.22
C HIS A 36 7.31 -3.66 -5.68
N PRO A 37 7.18 -4.77 -4.93
CA PRO A 37 7.15 -4.71 -3.46
C PRO A 37 8.42 -4.15 -2.81
N SER A 38 9.60 -4.40 -3.37
CA SER A 38 10.85 -3.87 -2.83
C SER A 38 10.92 -2.35 -2.99
N ALA A 39 10.44 -1.79 -4.12
CA ALA A 39 10.33 -0.34 -4.24
C ALA A 39 9.27 0.24 -3.30
N CYS A 40 8.13 -0.44 -3.11
CA CYS A 40 7.15 -0.01 -2.11
C CYS A 40 7.77 0.07 -0.71
N ALA A 41 8.55 -0.94 -0.32
CA ALA A 41 9.28 -0.95 0.95
C ALA A 41 10.29 0.19 1.04
N GLN A 42 11.14 0.35 0.04
CA GLN A 42 12.16 1.39 -0.01
C GLN A 42 11.54 2.79 0.10
N ARG A 43 10.43 3.04 -0.60
CA ARG A 43 9.70 4.31 -0.54
C ARG A 43 9.15 4.64 0.85
N VAL A 44 8.71 3.64 1.60
CA VAL A 44 8.27 3.84 3.00
C VAL A 44 9.46 4.15 3.89
N ILE A 45 10.56 3.41 3.73
CA ILE A 45 11.81 3.61 4.49
C ILE A 45 12.39 5.01 4.24
N ASP A 46 12.38 5.46 2.98
CA ASP A 46 12.90 6.76 2.55
C ASP A 46 11.91 7.92 2.78
N ASN A 47 10.76 7.65 3.42
CA ASN A 47 9.69 8.62 3.70
C ASN A 47 9.13 9.31 2.43
N GLU A 48 9.23 8.65 1.27
CA GLU A 48 8.68 9.11 0.00
C GLU A 48 7.16 8.94 -0.08
N VAL A 49 6.61 8.00 0.70
CA VAL A 49 5.17 7.72 0.79
C VAL A 49 4.75 7.59 2.25
N ASP A 50 3.48 7.89 2.54
CA ASP A 50 2.93 7.86 3.91
C ASP A 50 2.47 6.44 4.29
N MET A 51 2.12 5.62 3.30
CA MET A 51 1.65 4.25 3.49
C MET A 51 2.07 3.36 2.31
N GLY A 52 2.37 2.08 2.58
CA GLY A 52 2.68 1.12 1.54
C GLY A 52 2.19 -0.29 1.84
N ILE A 53 1.81 -1.02 0.78
CA ILE A 53 1.71 -2.48 0.84
C ILE A 53 3.13 -3.02 0.67
N ILE A 54 3.73 -3.50 1.77
CA ILE A 54 5.14 -3.91 1.80
C ILE A 54 5.29 -5.36 2.28
N PRO A 55 6.37 -6.08 1.89
CA PRO A 55 6.64 -7.40 2.42
C PRO A 55 6.86 -7.37 3.93
N THR A 56 6.40 -8.39 4.66
CA THR A 56 6.58 -8.49 6.13
C THR A 56 8.04 -8.37 6.56
N ALA A 57 8.98 -8.89 5.76
CA ALA A 57 10.41 -8.79 6.03
C ALA A 57 10.93 -7.34 6.07
N ALA A 58 10.28 -6.41 5.36
CA ALA A 58 10.68 -5.00 5.34
C ALA A 58 10.34 -4.26 6.64
N LEU A 59 9.43 -4.80 7.48
CA LEU A 59 9.10 -4.21 8.78
C LEU A 59 10.33 -4.13 9.70
N LEU A 60 11.28 -5.05 9.56
CA LEU A 60 12.52 -5.08 10.35
C LEU A 60 13.44 -3.88 10.06
N SER A 61 13.23 -3.19 8.94
CA SER A 61 14.02 -2.04 8.51
C SER A 61 13.36 -0.69 8.85
N LEU A 62 12.16 -0.69 9.43
CA LEU A 62 11.43 0.52 9.78
C LEU A 62 11.69 0.90 11.24
N PRO A 63 12.05 2.17 11.54
CA PRO A 63 12.26 2.62 12.92
C PRO A 63 10.95 2.62 13.73
N GLU A 64 9.82 2.88 13.07
CA GLU A 64 8.47 2.83 13.62
C GLU A 64 7.48 2.50 12.50
N TYR A 65 6.43 1.74 12.80
CA TYR A 65 5.38 1.42 11.84
C TYR A 65 4.04 1.13 12.54
N TYR A 66 2.96 1.35 11.80
CA TYR A 66 1.60 1.01 12.22
C TYR A 66 0.96 0.14 11.14
N ILE A 67 0.41 -1.01 11.55
CA ILE A 67 -0.25 -1.94 10.62
C ILE A 67 -1.75 -1.65 10.65
N ASN A 68 -2.33 -1.38 9.48
CA ASN A 68 -3.78 -1.27 9.32
C ASN A 68 -4.32 -2.59 8.71
N THR A 69 -5.04 -3.38 9.53
CA THR A 69 -5.52 -4.72 9.14
C THR A 69 -6.97 -4.75 8.64
N ASP A 70 -7.70 -3.65 8.74
CA ASP A 70 -9.16 -3.64 8.56
C ASP A 70 -9.60 -3.86 7.11
N PHE A 71 -8.66 -3.83 6.15
CA PHE A 71 -8.96 -3.82 4.71
C PHE A 71 -8.29 -4.95 3.91
N VAL A 72 -7.63 -5.93 4.55
CA VAL A 72 -6.98 -7.04 3.85
C VAL A 72 -7.87 -8.29 3.88
N SER A 73 -8.66 -8.49 2.82
CA SER A 73 -9.35 -9.75 2.55
C SER A 73 -8.40 -10.73 1.86
N VAL A 74 -7.70 -11.54 2.66
CA VAL A 74 -7.05 -12.75 2.13
C VAL A 74 -8.15 -13.78 1.91
N PRO A 75 -8.37 -14.32 0.69
CA PRO A 75 -9.24 -15.47 0.55
C PRO A 75 -8.71 -16.57 1.47
N LYS A 76 -9.57 -17.10 2.34
CA LYS A 76 -9.28 -18.31 3.12
C LYS A 76 -9.02 -19.43 2.12
N VAL A 77 -7.76 -19.63 1.75
CA VAL A 77 -7.31 -20.88 1.16
C VAL A 77 -7.05 -21.80 2.35
N LEU A 78 -8.08 -22.57 2.69
CA LEU A 78 -7.98 -23.79 3.48
C LEU A 78 -8.29 -24.96 2.54
#